data_AF-A0A4R8QQ76-F1
#
_entry.id   AF-A0A4R8QQ76-F1
#
_cell.length_a   1.000
_cell.length_b   1.000
_cell.length_c   1.000
_cell.angle_alpha   90.00
_cell.angle_beta   90.00
_cell.angle_gamma   90.00
#
_symmetry.space_group_name_H-M   'P 1'
#
loop_
_entity.id
_entity.type
_entity.pdbx_description
1 polymer ?
#
loop_
_entity_poly.entity_id
_entity_poly.type
_entity_poly.pdbx_seq_one_letter_code
_entity_poly.pdbx_strand_id
1 'polypeptide(L)'
;MGSLAPLQRSHDTVNDYLPYNHEVDCTPTDLRSMGNWDDFGNTKASEDPDVRSLEDLLIVQYIDVAAETRQIHFFYLTNQDFVFFGRLPSSDPSEPSLDDYTKQLRRVSDEKLFPRITDTDAEKITQFSGVQDPTMYLKRPGLLQYQPEEDNGTPKLVLDEAEVMETLERNPHPNIIGYHGCRVRRNLITGIVLDRHQKTLEQFAREPEFKEIDRDDFFDAFKSAVEHLHRLGLAHNDINPGNIMVSEDRTPVMIDFGSCQPFGELLQTFGTPGWHEEDFWTSEKEHDLFSLRRLREWLNQEM
;
A
#
# COMPACT_ATOMS: atom_id res chain seq x y z
N MET A 1 36.22 14.71 21.50
CA MET A 1 36.53 14.27 22.88
C MET A 1 35.44 14.79 23.79
N GLY A 2 34.78 13.89 24.52
CA GLY A 2 33.75 14.26 25.50
C GLY A 2 32.56 13.30 25.50
N SER A 3 32.79 12.07 25.94
CA SER A 3 31.74 11.12 26.34
C SER A 3 31.20 11.53 27.69
N LEU A 4 29.88 11.56 27.89
CA LEU A 4 29.23 11.33 29.18
C LEU A 4 27.85 10.68 29.00
N ALA A 5 27.67 9.52 29.61
CA ALA A 5 26.41 8.95 30.10
C ALA A 5 26.65 8.59 31.59
N PRO A 6 25.66 8.23 32.43
CA PRO A 6 24.19 8.41 32.40
C PRO A 6 23.64 9.01 33.73
N LEU A 7 22.34 9.34 33.80
CA LEU A 7 21.58 9.37 35.07
C LEU A 7 20.12 8.98 34.81
N GLN A 8 19.70 7.90 35.45
CA GLN A 8 18.40 7.25 35.32
C GLN A 8 17.49 7.66 36.49
N ARG A 9 16.17 7.66 36.24
CA ARG A 9 14.97 7.95 37.08
C ARG A 9 14.44 9.38 36.87
N SER A 10 13.16 9.62 36.59
CA SER A 10 11.94 8.81 36.69
C SER A 10 10.81 9.48 35.90
N HIS A 11 9.99 8.65 35.25
CA HIS A 11 8.65 8.93 34.69
C HIS A 11 8.53 10.01 33.60
N ASP A 12 7.66 9.67 32.65
CA ASP A 12 7.08 10.48 31.59
C ASP A 12 7.87 10.55 30.27
N THR A 13 7.31 9.79 29.32
CA THR A 13 7.24 10.00 27.87
C THR A 13 8.02 11.17 27.29
N VAL A 14 8.85 10.88 26.27
CA VAL A 14 8.88 11.49 24.93
C VAL A 14 10.26 11.24 24.30
N ASN A 15 10.21 10.84 23.02
CA ASN A 15 11.18 11.01 21.92
C ASN A 15 12.66 11.20 22.25
N ASP A 16 13.51 10.39 21.60
CA ASP A 16 14.54 10.94 20.70
C ASP A 16 15.25 9.82 19.95
N TYR A 17 14.63 9.37 18.84
CA TYR A 17 15.26 9.04 17.55
C TYR A 17 14.12 9.02 16.52
N LEU A 18 13.67 10.20 16.08
CA LEU A 18 12.78 10.38 14.92
C LEU A 18 13.31 11.58 14.12
N PRO A 19 12.97 11.68 12.82
CA PRO A 19 11.68 12.30 12.55
C PRO A 19 10.91 11.52 11.50
N TYR A 20 9.93 10.75 11.93
CA TYR A 20 8.58 10.77 11.36
C TYR A 20 7.56 10.55 12.48
N ASN A 21 7.60 11.46 13.47
CA ASN A 21 6.42 11.91 14.18
C ASN A 21 6.36 13.43 13.98
N HIS A 22 5.93 13.86 12.81
CA HIS A 22 4.88 14.86 12.85
C HIS A 22 3.62 14.05 13.09
N GLU A 23 2.80 14.43 14.07
CA GLU A 23 1.39 14.08 14.01
C GLU A 23 0.89 14.65 12.69
N VAL A 24 0.98 13.84 11.63
CA VAL A 24 0.29 14.12 10.39
C VAL A 24 -1.06 13.47 10.60
N ASP A 25 -2.01 14.27 11.03
CA ASP A 25 -3.40 13.85 11.00
C ASP A 25 -3.79 13.78 9.51
N CYS A 26 -3.47 12.64 8.90
CA CYS A 26 -3.95 12.25 7.58
C CYS A 26 -5.45 11.97 7.74
N THR A 27 -6.25 13.01 7.97
CA THR A 27 -7.68 12.89 7.76
C THR A 27 -7.87 12.83 6.25
N PRO A 28 -8.38 11.72 5.68
CA PRO A 28 -8.88 11.75 4.33
C PRO A 28 -10.18 12.55 4.42
N THR A 29 -10.09 13.88 4.52
CA THR A 29 -11.29 14.73 4.68
C THR A 29 -12.16 14.67 3.43
N ASP A 30 -11.66 14.09 2.35
CA ASP A 30 -12.41 13.68 1.19
C ASP A 30 -11.51 12.74 0.37
N LEU A 31 -11.55 11.42 0.64
CA LEU A 31 -11.29 10.43 -0.41
C LEU A 31 -12.44 10.57 -1.43
N ARG A 32 -12.50 11.71 -2.12
CA ARG A 32 -13.40 11.92 -3.25
C ARG A 32 -12.89 11.02 -4.35
N SER A 33 -13.56 9.89 -4.44
CA SER A 33 -13.36 8.82 -5.39
C SER A 33 -12.03 8.08 -5.22
N MET A 34 -12.14 6.86 -4.68
CA MET A 34 -11.71 5.71 -5.47
C MET A 34 -12.37 5.83 -6.85
N GLY A 35 -11.83 6.70 -7.72
CA GLY A 35 -12.24 6.76 -9.11
C GLY A 35 -12.04 5.37 -9.70
N ASN A 36 -12.96 4.93 -10.53
CA ASN A 36 -12.73 3.77 -11.39
C ASN A 36 -11.55 4.11 -12.32
N TRP A 37 -10.32 3.89 -11.87
CA TRP A 37 -9.10 4.03 -12.66
C TRP A 37 -8.88 2.79 -13.57
N ASP A 38 -9.92 1.96 -13.73
CA ASP A 38 -9.94 0.75 -14.55
C ASP A 38 -10.21 1.04 -16.03
N ASP A 39 -10.67 2.25 -16.37
CA ASP A 39 -11.06 2.57 -17.75
C ASP A 39 -10.34 3.83 -18.26
N PHE A 40 -9.25 3.63 -18.99
CA PHE A 40 -8.75 4.64 -19.92
C PHE A 40 -9.05 4.20 -21.34
N GLY A 41 -10.28 4.46 -21.76
CA GLY A 41 -10.69 4.43 -23.15
C GLY A 41 -9.74 5.23 -24.04
N ASN A 42 -9.10 4.51 -24.96
CA ASN A 42 -8.65 4.93 -26.29
C ASN A 42 -8.33 6.43 -26.48
N THR A 43 -7.29 6.95 -25.83
CA THR A 43 -6.69 8.25 -26.14
C THR A 43 -5.28 8.06 -26.72
N LYS A 44 -4.85 8.98 -27.58
CA LYS A 44 -3.52 8.99 -28.20
C LYS A 44 -2.44 8.91 -27.11
N ALA A 45 -1.42 8.07 -27.28
CA ALA A 45 -0.28 8.03 -26.36
C ALA A 45 0.33 9.44 -26.25
N SER A 46 0.35 10.00 -25.04
CA SER A 46 0.93 11.31 -24.73
C SER A 46 1.85 11.16 -23.52
N GLU A 47 3.08 11.64 -23.65
CA GLU A 47 4.03 11.71 -22.53
C GLU A 47 3.73 12.91 -21.63
N ASP A 48 3.11 13.94 -22.19
CA ASP A 48 2.76 15.18 -21.50
C ASP A 48 1.39 15.06 -20.80
N PRO A 49 1.22 15.77 -19.66
CA PRO A 49 -0.02 15.76 -18.92
C PRO A 49 -1.13 16.52 -19.66
N ASP A 50 -2.31 15.93 -19.75
CA ASP A 50 -3.54 16.53 -20.28
C ASP A 50 -4.57 16.61 -19.14
N VAL A 51 -4.33 17.54 -18.21
CA VAL A 51 -5.19 17.77 -17.04
C VAL A 51 -6.36 18.67 -17.47
N ARG A 52 -7.58 18.14 -17.37
CA ARG A 52 -8.82 18.83 -17.79
C ARG A 52 -9.72 19.16 -16.61
N SER A 53 -9.61 18.42 -15.51
CA SER A 53 -10.30 18.67 -14.26
C SER A 53 -9.46 18.23 -13.06
N LEU A 54 -9.90 18.58 -11.84
CA LEU A 54 -9.26 18.08 -10.62
C LEU A 54 -9.49 16.59 -10.40
N GLU A 55 -10.47 15.98 -11.08
CA GLU A 55 -10.75 14.54 -11.03
C GLU A 55 -9.67 13.73 -11.77
N ASP A 56 -8.90 14.37 -12.66
CA ASP A 56 -7.75 13.76 -13.31
C ASP A 56 -6.53 13.65 -12.37
N LEU A 57 -6.59 14.26 -11.18
CA LEU A 57 -5.50 14.31 -10.22
C LEU A 57 -5.80 13.42 -9.01
N LEU A 58 -4.78 12.68 -8.57
CA LEU A 58 -4.77 12.07 -7.24
C LEU A 58 -4.30 13.13 -6.25
N ILE A 59 -5.21 13.72 -5.47
CA ILE A 59 -4.92 14.81 -4.53
C ILE A 59 -4.91 14.27 -3.10
N VAL A 60 -3.88 14.66 -2.33
CA VAL A 60 -3.67 14.26 -0.93
C VAL A 60 -3.34 15.51 -0.12
N GLN A 61 -3.98 15.65 1.04
CA GLN A 61 -3.71 16.75 1.97
C GLN A 61 -2.95 16.21 3.18
N TYR A 62 -1.81 16.82 3.47
CA TYR A 62 -0.99 16.56 4.65
C TYR A 62 -1.15 17.74 5.61
N ILE A 63 -1.39 17.44 6.88
CA ILE A 63 -1.51 18.45 7.94
C ILE A 63 -0.33 18.24 8.88
N ASP A 64 0.61 19.19 8.94
CA ASP A 64 1.61 19.21 10.00
C ASP A 64 0.99 19.87 11.23
N VAL A 65 0.59 19.05 12.21
CA VAL A 65 -0.05 19.52 13.45
C VAL A 65 0.90 20.37 14.28
N ALA A 66 2.21 20.07 14.27
CA ALA A 66 3.19 20.79 15.08
C ALA A 66 3.50 22.19 14.51
N ALA A 67 3.51 22.31 13.18
CA ALA A 67 3.75 23.59 12.49
C ALA A 67 2.47 24.35 12.15
N GLU A 68 1.28 23.77 12.42
CA GLU A 68 -0.02 24.26 11.96
C GLU A 68 -0.07 24.51 10.44
N THR A 69 0.73 23.78 9.66
CA THR A 69 0.80 23.96 8.21
C THR A 69 0.06 22.85 7.49
N ARG A 70 -0.45 23.18 6.32
CA ARG A 70 -1.09 22.22 5.42
C ARG A 70 -0.33 22.20 4.10
N GLN A 71 -0.15 21.02 3.55
CA GLN A 71 0.46 20.82 2.24
C GLN A 71 -0.46 19.94 1.40
N ILE A 72 -0.66 20.34 0.15
CA ILE A 72 -1.41 19.54 -0.81
C ILE A 72 -0.39 18.92 -1.73
N HIS A 73 -0.30 17.60 -1.75
CA HIS A 73 0.40 16.87 -2.80
C HIS A 73 -0.59 16.35 -3.81
N PHE A 74 -0.15 16.20 -5.03
CA PHE A 74 -0.98 15.61 -6.05
C PHE A 74 -0.17 14.96 -7.16
N PHE A 75 -0.79 13.98 -7.79
CA PHE A 75 -0.20 13.20 -8.85
C PHE A 75 -1.08 13.19 -10.09
N TYR A 76 -0.45 13.17 -11.26
CA TYR A 76 -1.11 12.91 -12.53
C TYR A 76 -0.43 11.72 -13.20
N LEU A 77 -1.23 10.84 -13.80
CA LEU A 77 -0.74 9.67 -14.51
C LEU A 77 -1.25 9.72 -15.94
N THR A 78 -0.32 9.71 -16.89
CA THR A 78 -0.68 9.59 -18.31
C THR A 78 -1.19 8.18 -18.64
N ASN A 79 -1.81 8.04 -19.81
CA ASN A 79 -2.20 6.74 -20.34
C ASN A 79 -1.03 5.78 -20.63
N GLN A 80 0.23 6.25 -20.57
CA GLN A 80 1.46 5.44 -20.68
C GLN A 80 2.19 5.27 -19.32
N ASP A 81 1.50 5.61 -18.22
CA ASP A 81 2.00 5.51 -16.83
C ASP A 81 3.21 6.41 -16.53
N PHE A 82 3.42 7.48 -17.31
CA PHE A 82 4.26 8.58 -16.85
C PHE A 82 3.56 9.28 -15.68
N VAL A 83 4.25 9.36 -14.54
CA VAL A 83 3.83 10.00 -13.29
C VAL A 83 4.39 11.41 -13.18
N PHE A 84 3.50 12.36 -12.89
CA PHE A 84 3.85 13.73 -12.54
C PHE A 84 3.45 13.97 -11.10
N PHE A 85 4.28 14.72 -10.37
CA PHE A 85 4.05 15.11 -8.99
C PHE A 85 4.03 16.63 -8.88
N GLY A 86 3.12 17.15 -8.07
CA GLY A 86 3.06 18.56 -7.70
C GLY A 86 2.79 18.72 -6.21
N ARG A 87 3.16 19.89 -5.69
CA ARG A 87 2.86 20.31 -4.31
C ARG A 87 2.41 21.77 -4.27
N LEU A 88 1.44 22.05 -3.41
CA LEU A 88 0.96 23.41 -3.13
C LEU A 88 0.97 23.65 -1.62
N PRO A 89 1.45 24.82 -1.15
CA PRO A 89 1.25 25.23 0.23
C PRO A 89 -0.23 25.54 0.44
N SER A 90 -0.84 25.03 1.52
CA SER A 90 -2.23 25.35 1.87
C SER A 90 -2.32 26.55 2.84
N SER A 91 -1.35 27.46 2.78
CA SER A 91 -1.34 28.69 3.58
C SER A 91 -2.24 29.82 3.02
N ASP A 92 -2.79 29.66 1.81
CA ASP A 92 -3.71 30.62 1.21
C ASP A 92 -5.16 30.22 1.51
N PRO A 93 -6.01 31.13 2.04
CA PRO A 93 -7.42 30.86 2.29
C PRO A 93 -8.27 30.68 1.02
N SER A 94 -7.73 30.95 -0.17
CA SER A 94 -8.40 30.68 -1.45
C SER A 94 -8.18 29.25 -1.93
N GLU A 95 -9.23 28.61 -2.44
CA GLU A 95 -9.12 27.29 -3.09
C GLU A 95 -8.25 27.41 -4.35
N PRO A 96 -7.20 26.57 -4.51
CA PRO A 96 -6.34 26.63 -5.69
C PRO A 96 -7.12 26.31 -6.98
N SER A 97 -6.83 27.07 -8.04
CA SER A 97 -7.42 26.81 -9.35
C SER A 97 -6.75 25.62 -10.05
N LEU A 98 -7.42 25.00 -11.03
CA LEU A 98 -6.84 23.92 -11.84
C LEU A 98 -5.49 24.30 -12.48
N ASP A 99 -5.32 25.57 -12.85
CA ASP A 99 -4.09 26.11 -13.40
C ASP A 99 -2.96 26.13 -12.37
N ASP A 100 -3.26 26.38 -11.09
CA ASP A 100 -2.28 26.31 -10.00
C ASP A 100 -1.74 24.89 -9.81
N TYR A 101 -2.61 23.88 -9.88
CA TYR A 101 -2.20 22.47 -9.88
C TYR A 101 -1.31 22.15 -11.10
N THR A 102 -1.81 22.46 -12.29
CA THR A 102 -1.15 22.09 -13.55
C THR A 102 0.24 22.71 -13.67
N LYS A 103 0.42 23.97 -13.25
CA LYS A 103 1.72 24.67 -13.26
C LYS A 103 2.77 24.05 -12.35
N GLN A 104 2.34 23.31 -11.33
CA GLN A 104 3.24 22.71 -10.34
C GLN A 104 3.57 21.25 -10.63
N LEU A 105 2.91 20.61 -11.61
CA LEU A 105 3.27 19.26 -12.04
C LEU A 105 4.69 19.22 -12.60
N ARG A 106 5.49 18.29 -12.07
CA ARG A 106 6.84 17.97 -12.55
C ARG A 106 6.91 16.48 -12.80
N ARG A 107 7.57 16.10 -13.90
CA ARG A 107 7.78 14.70 -14.23
C ARG A 107 8.65 14.03 -13.16
N VAL A 108 8.18 12.93 -12.61
CA VAL A 108 8.97 12.07 -11.72
C VAL A 108 9.82 11.12 -12.57
N SER A 109 11.07 10.86 -12.22
CA SER A 109 11.87 9.87 -12.94
C SER A 109 11.26 8.46 -12.77
N ASP A 110 11.16 7.69 -13.85
CA ASP A 110 10.68 6.30 -13.78
C ASP A 110 11.54 5.43 -12.87
N GLU A 111 12.85 5.67 -12.85
CA GLU A 111 13.83 4.91 -12.07
C GLU A 111 13.62 5.06 -10.55
N LYS A 112 12.91 6.11 -10.12
CA LYS A 112 12.53 6.30 -8.71
C LYS A 112 11.27 5.54 -8.32
N LEU A 113 10.46 5.08 -9.28
CA LEU A 113 9.11 4.56 -9.03
C LEU A 113 8.93 3.11 -9.44
N PHE A 114 9.53 2.72 -10.56
CA PHE A 114 9.23 1.47 -11.23
C PHE A 114 10.50 0.64 -11.42
N PRO A 115 10.50 -0.65 -11.06
CA PRO A 115 11.61 -1.52 -11.37
C PRO A 115 11.62 -1.81 -12.88
N ARG A 116 12.82 -1.84 -13.45
CA ARG A 116 13.05 -2.22 -14.83
C ARG A 116 13.11 -3.74 -14.93
N ILE A 117 12.36 -4.31 -15.86
CA ILE A 117 12.46 -5.74 -16.19
C ILE A 117 13.67 -5.95 -17.07
N THR A 118 14.58 -6.83 -16.65
CA THR A 118 15.64 -7.37 -17.50
C THR A 118 15.13 -8.60 -18.27
N ASP A 119 15.87 -9.05 -19.28
CA ASP A 119 15.52 -10.27 -20.01
C ASP A 119 15.42 -11.51 -19.08
N THR A 120 16.21 -11.52 -18.00
CA THR A 120 16.16 -12.61 -17.00
C THR A 120 14.88 -12.55 -16.15
N ASP A 121 14.43 -11.34 -15.82
CA ASP A 121 13.20 -11.15 -15.02
C ASP A 121 11.96 -11.45 -15.86
N ALA A 122 12.01 -11.15 -17.17
CA ALA A 122 10.92 -11.45 -18.10
C ALA A 122 10.60 -12.95 -18.22
N GLU A 123 11.55 -13.83 -17.90
CA GLU A 123 11.35 -15.29 -17.84
C GLU A 123 10.72 -15.76 -16.53
N LYS A 124 10.81 -14.95 -15.45
CA LYS A 124 10.35 -15.31 -14.10
C LYS A 124 9.06 -14.62 -13.69
N ILE A 125 8.85 -13.40 -14.18
CA ILE A 125 7.71 -12.56 -13.85
C ILE A 125 6.67 -12.69 -14.96
N THR A 126 5.49 -13.17 -14.58
CA THR A 126 4.30 -13.26 -15.39
C THR A 126 3.90 -11.86 -15.84
N GLN A 127 3.87 -11.62 -17.15
CA GLN A 127 3.44 -10.33 -17.71
C GLN A 127 1.96 -10.39 -18.07
N PHE A 128 1.17 -9.51 -17.47
CA PHE A 128 -0.24 -9.38 -17.79
C PHE A 128 -0.41 -8.91 -19.23
N SER A 129 -1.08 -9.73 -20.05
CA SER A 129 -1.33 -9.47 -21.48
C SER A 129 -2.81 -9.37 -21.83
N GLY A 130 -3.69 -9.49 -20.83
CA GLY A 130 -5.14 -9.39 -20.99
C GLY A 130 -5.65 -7.96 -21.13
N VAL A 131 -6.95 -7.85 -21.42
CA VAL A 131 -7.69 -6.59 -21.22
C VAL A 131 -8.12 -6.57 -19.76
N GLN A 132 -7.74 -5.54 -19.02
CA GLN A 132 -8.22 -5.36 -17.66
C GLN A 132 -9.75 -5.16 -17.69
N ASP A 133 -10.46 -5.94 -16.90
CA ASP A 133 -11.92 -5.85 -16.76
C ASP A 133 -12.30 -5.51 -15.30
N PRO A 134 -13.58 -5.21 -15.02
CA PRO A 134 -14.01 -4.77 -13.69
C PRO A 134 -13.78 -5.78 -12.55
N THR A 135 -13.51 -7.06 -12.81
CA THR A 135 -13.18 -8.04 -11.76
C THR A 135 -11.71 -8.01 -11.37
N MET A 136 -10.89 -7.20 -12.03
CA MET A 136 -9.47 -7.06 -11.73
C MET A 136 -9.17 -5.74 -11.04
N TYR A 137 -8.18 -5.75 -10.17
CA TYR A 137 -7.63 -4.59 -9.48
C TYR A 137 -6.16 -4.41 -9.85
N LEU A 138 -5.82 -3.21 -10.32
CA LEU A 138 -4.44 -2.83 -10.58
C LEU A 138 -3.85 -2.14 -9.35
N LYS A 139 -3.00 -2.86 -8.61
CA LYS A 139 -2.19 -2.27 -7.54
C LYS A 139 -1.03 -1.50 -8.16
N ARG A 140 -1.03 -0.18 -8.02
CA ARG A 140 0.09 0.69 -8.44
C ARG A 140 1.11 0.82 -7.29
N PRO A 141 2.38 1.12 -7.59
CA PRO A 141 3.36 1.44 -6.56
C PRO A 141 2.87 2.55 -5.64
N GLY A 142 3.34 2.58 -4.38
CA GLY A 142 2.88 3.49 -3.33
C GLY A 142 3.17 4.97 -3.60
N LEU A 143 2.50 5.57 -4.59
CA LEU A 143 2.68 6.97 -4.98
C LEU A 143 2.34 7.92 -3.83
N LEU A 144 1.39 7.56 -2.97
CA LEU A 144 1.03 8.34 -1.78
C LEU A 144 2.17 8.45 -0.75
N GLN A 145 3.12 7.52 -0.80
CA GLN A 145 4.30 7.52 0.05
C GLN A 145 5.50 8.18 -0.65
N TYR A 146 5.39 8.56 -1.93
CA TYR A 146 6.49 9.18 -2.66
C TYR A 146 6.85 10.53 -2.06
N GLN A 147 8.11 10.66 -1.70
CA GLN A 147 8.71 11.92 -1.28
C GLN A 147 9.85 12.28 -2.23
N PRO A 148 9.82 13.45 -2.89
CA PRO A 148 10.82 13.79 -3.90
C PRO A 148 12.27 13.77 -3.43
N GLU A 149 12.46 14.11 -2.15
CA GLU A 149 13.77 14.29 -1.51
C GLU A 149 14.29 13.02 -0.84
N GLU A 150 13.47 11.96 -0.77
CA GLU A 150 13.82 10.70 -0.11
C GLU A 150 13.92 9.56 -1.14
N ASP A 151 14.80 8.59 -0.88
CA ASP A 151 14.82 7.34 -1.62
C ASP A 151 14.03 6.30 -0.82
N ASN A 152 12.79 6.08 -1.23
CA ASN A 152 11.85 5.20 -0.53
C ASN A 152 12.03 3.74 -0.95
N GLY A 153 13.01 3.42 -1.80
CA GLY A 153 13.22 2.06 -2.29
C GLY A 153 12.03 1.48 -3.06
N THR A 154 11.13 2.35 -3.57
CA THR A 154 9.87 1.95 -4.23
C THR A 154 10.06 0.93 -5.35
N PRO A 155 11.08 1.05 -6.24
CA PRO A 155 11.28 0.05 -7.28
C PRO A 155 11.58 -1.35 -6.70
N LYS A 156 12.37 -1.42 -5.64
CA LYS A 156 12.71 -2.69 -4.97
C LYS A 156 11.48 -3.29 -4.32
N LEU A 157 10.70 -2.50 -3.57
CA LEU A 157 9.45 -2.96 -2.95
C LEU A 157 8.47 -3.57 -3.96
N VAL A 158 8.30 -2.93 -5.11
CA VAL A 158 7.43 -3.45 -6.18
C VAL A 158 7.95 -4.76 -6.76
N LEU A 159 9.27 -4.88 -6.94
CA LEU A 159 9.89 -6.09 -7.46
C LEU A 159 9.79 -7.25 -6.46
N ASP A 160 10.12 -7.00 -5.19
CA ASP A 160 10.00 -7.98 -4.12
C ASP A 160 8.56 -8.49 -3.99
N GLU A 161 7.58 -7.58 -4.02
CA GLU A 161 6.17 -7.97 -3.98
C GLU A 161 5.80 -8.82 -5.20
N ALA A 162 6.23 -8.43 -6.41
CA ALA A 162 6.00 -9.22 -7.62
C ALA A 162 6.59 -10.64 -7.50
N GLU A 163 7.82 -10.79 -6.98
CA GLU A 163 8.46 -12.09 -6.77
C GLU A 163 7.72 -12.98 -5.74
N VAL A 164 7.17 -12.36 -4.69
CA VAL A 164 6.28 -13.04 -3.75
C VAL A 164 5.01 -13.51 -4.46
N MET A 165 4.38 -12.67 -5.28
CA MET A 165 3.18 -13.06 -6.04
C MET A 165 3.44 -14.22 -7.01
N GLU A 166 4.59 -14.25 -7.70
CA GLU A 166 4.98 -15.40 -8.54
C GLU A 166 5.15 -16.69 -7.74
N THR A 167 5.59 -16.59 -6.47
CA THR A 167 5.71 -17.73 -5.58
C THR A 167 4.35 -18.24 -5.13
N LEU A 168 3.41 -17.33 -4.86
CA LEU A 168 2.04 -17.66 -4.44
C LEU A 168 1.21 -18.23 -5.58
N GLU A 169 1.39 -17.73 -6.81
CA GLU A 169 0.69 -18.28 -7.98
C GLU A 169 1.07 -19.74 -8.26
N ARG A 170 2.34 -20.10 -8.01
CA ARG A 170 2.79 -21.50 -8.10
C ARG A 170 2.29 -22.38 -6.96
N ASN A 171 1.81 -21.78 -5.87
CA ASN A 171 1.36 -22.45 -4.66
C ASN A 171 0.03 -21.83 -4.17
N PRO A 172 -1.07 -21.98 -4.92
CA PRO A 172 -2.28 -21.21 -4.68
C PRO A 172 -2.97 -21.62 -3.38
N HIS A 173 -3.67 -20.67 -2.76
CA HIS A 173 -4.49 -20.87 -1.57
C HIS A 173 -5.81 -20.08 -1.69
N PRO A 174 -6.98 -20.66 -1.35
CA PRO A 174 -8.29 -20.01 -1.57
C PRO A 174 -8.48 -18.68 -0.81
N ASN A 175 -7.76 -18.49 0.30
CA ASN A 175 -7.82 -17.27 1.13
C ASN A 175 -6.61 -16.33 0.92
N ILE A 176 -5.92 -16.45 -0.22
CA ILE A 176 -4.88 -15.51 -0.68
C ILE A 176 -5.35 -14.93 -2.01
N ILE A 177 -5.13 -13.64 -2.22
CA ILE A 177 -5.57 -12.92 -3.43
C ILE A 177 -5.06 -13.57 -4.73
N GLY A 178 -5.92 -13.67 -5.74
CA GLY A 178 -5.51 -14.14 -7.06
C GLY A 178 -4.63 -13.13 -7.78
N TYR A 179 -3.61 -13.64 -8.47
CA TYR A 179 -2.63 -12.86 -9.21
C TYR A 179 -2.74 -13.12 -10.72
N HIS A 180 -2.79 -12.06 -11.52
CA HIS A 180 -2.92 -12.14 -12.98
C HIS A 180 -1.63 -11.78 -13.72
N GLY A 181 -0.58 -11.39 -13.01
CA GLY A 181 0.66 -10.91 -13.58
C GLY A 181 0.97 -9.44 -13.30
N CYS A 182 2.18 -9.04 -13.64
CA CYS A 182 2.64 -7.65 -13.60
C CYS A 182 2.24 -6.92 -14.88
N ARG A 183 1.78 -5.68 -14.75
CA ARG A 183 1.57 -4.78 -15.89
C ARG A 183 2.89 -4.12 -16.28
N VAL A 184 3.41 -4.54 -17.44
CA VAL A 184 4.68 -4.04 -17.97
C VAL A 184 4.45 -3.01 -19.06
N ARG A 185 5.04 -1.82 -18.91
CA ARG A 185 5.06 -0.79 -19.95
C ARG A 185 6.42 -0.15 -20.00
N ARG A 186 6.93 0.08 -21.22
CA ARG A 186 8.26 0.71 -21.42
C ARG A 186 9.38 -0.06 -20.69
N ASN A 187 9.25 -1.39 -20.60
CA ASN A 187 10.11 -2.31 -19.84
C ASN A 187 10.16 -2.04 -18.32
N LEU A 188 9.10 -1.46 -17.76
CA LEU A 188 8.96 -1.15 -16.34
C LEU A 188 7.72 -1.85 -15.78
N ILE A 189 7.82 -2.39 -14.55
CA ILE A 189 6.64 -2.86 -13.81
C ILE A 189 5.91 -1.64 -13.28
N THR A 190 4.75 -1.35 -13.86
CA THR A 190 3.94 -0.17 -13.51
C THR A 190 2.79 -0.49 -12.56
N GLY A 191 2.62 -1.77 -12.22
CA GLY A 191 1.63 -2.26 -11.27
C GLY A 191 1.50 -3.78 -11.31
N ILE A 192 0.80 -4.31 -10.33
CA ILE A 192 0.50 -5.73 -10.13
C ILE A 192 -1.01 -5.90 -10.34
N VAL A 193 -1.42 -6.84 -11.19
CA VAL A 193 -2.84 -7.10 -11.49
C VAL A 193 -3.32 -8.23 -10.60
N LEU A 194 -4.34 -7.96 -9.80
CA LEU A 194 -4.90 -8.83 -8.78
C LEU A 194 -6.41 -9.00 -8.98
N ASP A 195 -7.02 -9.97 -8.32
CA ASP A 195 -8.47 -10.02 -8.19
C ASP A 195 -9.02 -8.77 -7.49
N ARG A 196 -10.23 -8.34 -7.87
CA ARG A 196 -10.92 -7.24 -7.20
C ARG A 196 -11.88 -7.76 -6.13
N HIS A 197 -11.75 -7.21 -4.94
CA HIS A 197 -12.76 -7.29 -3.88
C HIS A 197 -13.22 -5.89 -3.48
N GLN A 198 -14.46 -5.78 -3.01
CA GLN A 198 -15.09 -4.48 -2.79
C GLN A 198 -14.72 -3.83 -1.47
N LYS A 199 -14.53 -4.63 -0.41
CA LYS A 199 -14.38 -4.13 0.96
C LYS A 199 -13.27 -4.86 1.69
N THR A 200 -12.46 -4.08 2.40
CA THR A 200 -11.60 -4.62 3.45
C THR A 200 -12.45 -5.09 4.63
N LEU A 201 -11.88 -5.92 5.51
CA LEU A 201 -12.52 -6.37 6.72
C LEU A 201 -12.80 -5.18 7.65
N GLU A 202 -11.91 -4.19 7.69
CA GLU A 202 -12.14 -2.94 8.43
C GLU A 202 -13.37 -2.16 7.94
N GLN A 203 -13.59 -2.11 6.63
CA GLN A 203 -14.76 -1.45 6.05
C GLN A 203 -16.02 -2.30 6.27
N PHE A 204 -15.92 -3.60 6.02
CA PHE A 204 -17.02 -4.56 6.16
C PHE A 204 -17.52 -4.65 7.61
N ALA A 205 -16.65 -4.46 8.59
CA ALA A 205 -17.00 -4.37 10.01
C ALA A 205 -18.08 -3.32 10.36
N ARG A 206 -18.24 -2.30 9.52
CA ARG A 206 -19.25 -1.24 9.71
C ARG A 206 -20.63 -1.62 9.15
N GLU A 207 -20.70 -2.72 8.42
CA GLU A 207 -21.91 -3.21 7.78
C GLU A 207 -22.70 -4.12 8.73
N PRO A 208 -24.04 -4.11 8.68
CA PRO A 208 -24.88 -5.04 9.46
C PRO A 208 -24.53 -6.52 9.26
N GLU A 209 -24.16 -6.89 8.03
CA GLU A 209 -23.80 -8.24 7.61
C GLU A 209 -22.56 -8.78 8.34
N PHE A 210 -21.72 -7.92 8.93
CA PHE A 210 -20.61 -8.37 9.76
C PHE A 210 -21.08 -9.20 10.96
N LYS A 211 -22.28 -8.95 11.48
CA LYS A 211 -22.84 -9.72 12.60
C LYS A 211 -23.28 -11.13 12.18
N GLU A 212 -23.37 -11.38 10.89
CA GLU A 212 -23.83 -12.65 10.33
C GLU A 212 -22.68 -13.60 9.95
N ILE A 213 -21.42 -13.16 10.04
CA ILE A 213 -20.28 -14.04 9.75
C ILE A 213 -20.05 -15.00 10.91
N ASP A 214 -19.73 -16.25 10.59
CA ASP A 214 -19.14 -17.15 11.56
C ASP A 214 -17.68 -16.73 11.79
N ARG A 215 -17.43 -16.13 12.94
CA ARG A 215 -16.12 -15.56 13.29
C ARG A 215 -15.05 -16.62 13.47
N ASP A 216 -15.43 -17.83 13.89
CA ASP A 216 -14.49 -18.94 14.10
C ASP A 216 -14.08 -19.51 12.75
N ASP A 217 -15.03 -19.80 11.87
CA ASP A 217 -14.76 -20.27 10.51
C ASP A 217 -13.98 -19.23 9.69
N PHE A 218 -14.34 -17.94 9.80
CA PHE A 218 -13.60 -16.85 9.15
C PHE A 218 -12.17 -16.79 9.64
N PHE A 219 -11.95 -16.85 10.97
CA PHE A 219 -10.61 -16.82 11.53
C PHE A 219 -9.79 -18.04 11.13
N ASP A 220 -10.37 -19.23 11.17
CA ASP A 220 -9.67 -20.47 10.84
C ASP A 220 -9.29 -20.51 9.34
N ALA A 221 -10.16 -20.01 8.46
CA ALA A 221 -9.85 -19.81 7.04
C ALA A 221 -8.66 -18.86 6.85
N PHE A 222 -8.65 -17.70 7.51
CA PHE A 222 -7.54 -16.75 7.40
C PHE A 222 -6.23 -17.31 7.99
N LYS A 223 -6.32 -17.97 9.15
CA LYS A 223 -5.18 -18.63 9.78
C LYS A 223 -4.56 -19.68 8.86
N SER A 224 -5.38 -20.43 8.11
CA SER A 224 -4.87 -21.42 7.14
C SER A 224 -4.02 -20.79 6.02
N ALA A 225 -4.36 -19.56 5.57
CA ALA A 225 -3.56 -18.79 4.63
C ALA A 225 -2.22 -18.35 5.22
N VAL A 226 -2.21 -17.90 6.48
CA VAL A 226 -0.96 -17.54 7.18
C VAL A 226 -0.06 -18.76 7.34
N GLU A 227 -0.60 -19.89 7.78
CA GLU A 227 0.14 -21.15 7.88
C GLU A 227 0.68 -21.61 6.51
N HIS A 228 -0.04 -21.32 5.43
CA HIS A 228 0.40 -21.57 4.07
C HIS A 228 1.62 -20.74 3.67
N LEU A 229 1.60 -19.42 3.93
CA LEU A 229 2.79 -18.57 3.75
C LEU A 229 3.99 -19.09 4.53
N HIS A 230 3.76 -19.45 5.79
CA HIS A 230 4.84 -19.90 6.67
C HIS A 230 5.48 -21.21 6.17
N ARG A 231 4.71 -22.12 5.56
CA ARG A 231 5.24 -23.33 4.92
C ARG A 231 6.10 -23.03 3.70
N LEU A 232 5.86 -21.92 3.01
CA LEU A 232 6.70 -21.44 1.91
C LEU A 232 7.94 -20.67 2.39
N GLY A 233 8.11 -20.50 3.70
CA GLY A 233 9.23 -19.76 4.29
C GLY A 233 9.05 -18.24 4.23
N LEU A 234 7.82 -17.76 4.06
CA LEU A 234 7.47 -16.34 3.98
C LEU A 234 6.71 -15.91 5.24
N ALA A 235 6.96 -14.68 5.72
CA ALA A 235 6.08 -13.98 6.67
C ALA A 235 5.40 -12.80 5.96
N HIS A 236 4.17 -12.46 6.34
CA HIS A 236 3.46 -11.30 5.78
C HIS A 236 3.93 -9.98 6.40
N ASN A 237 4.23 -9.98 7.70
CA ASN A 237 4.77 -8.85 8.47
C ASN A 237 3.87 -7.60 8.60
N ASP A 238 2.63 -7.65 8.11
CA ASP A 238 1.68 -6.53 8.19
C ASP A 238 0.21 -7.02 8.17
N ILE A 239 -0.09 -8.03 8.99
CA ILE A 239 -1.45 -8.55 9.11
C ILE A 239 -2.29 -7.56 9.92
N ASN A 240 -3.33 -7.01 9.30
CA ASN A 240 -4.34 -6.15 9.93
C ASN A 240 -5.66 -6.22 9.11
N PRO A 241 -6.81 -5.73 9.63
CA PRO A 241 -8.11 -5.78 8.95
C PRO A 241 -8.19 -4.96 7.66
N GLY A 242 -7.29 -3.98 7.47
CA GLY A 242 -7.13 -3.28 6.20
C GLY A 242 -6.52 -4.16 5.11
N ASN A 243 -5.64 -5.09 5.50
CA ASN A 243 -4.96 -6.04 4.61
C ASN A 243 -5.71 -7.40 4.47
N ILE A 244 -6.99 -7.41 4.81
CA ILE A 244 -7.88 -8.57 4.61
C ILE A 244 -9.09 -8.08 3.83
N MET A 245 -9.30 -8.61 2.62
CA MET A 245 -10.54 -8.40 1.87
C MET A 245 -11.59 -9.44 2.26
N VAL A 246 -12.86 -9.09 2.06
CA VAL A 246 -13.99 -10.03 2.23
C VAL A 246 -14.53 -10.40 0.86
N SER A 247 -14.54 -11.70 0.54
CA SER A 247 -15.10 -12.21 -0.71
C SER A 247 -16.63 -12.14 -0.75
N GLU A 248 -17.24 -12.36 -1.91
CA GLU A 248 -18.71 -12.44 -2.05
C GLU A 248 -19.31 -13.55 -1.17
N ASP A 249 -18.58 -14.65 -0.99
CA ASP A 249 -18.94 -15.77 -0.11
C ASP A 249 -18.65 -15.51 1.38
N ARG A 250 -18.31 -14.27 1.75
CA ARG A 250 -17.97 -13.83 3.12
C ARG A 250 -16.78 -14.57 3.74
N THR A 251 -15.83 -14.99 2.91
CA THR A 251 -14.56 -15.59 3.38
C THR A 251 -13.43 -14.57 3.33
N PRO A 252 -12.40 -14.71 4.18
CA PRO A 252 -11.25 -13.81 4.16
C PRO A 252 -10.38 -14.03 2.93
N VAL A 253 -9.82 -12.95 2.40
CA VAL A 253 -8.80 -12.97 1.36
C VAL A 253 -7.64 -12.08 1.79
N MET A 254 -6.48 -12.68 2.02
CA MET A 254 -5.25 -11.96 2.36
C MET A 254 -4.75 -11.15 1.16
N ILE A 255 -4.45 -9.88 1.39
CA ILE A 255 -3.96 -8.93 0.38
C ILE A 255 -2.72 -8.19 0.91
N ASP A 256 -2.09 -7.42 0.01
CA ASP A 256 -0.97 -6.52 0.29
C ASP A 256 0.30 -7.22 0.80
N PHE A 257 1.09 -7.71 -0.16
CA PHE A 257 2.33 -8.43 0.10
C PHE A 257 3.55 -7.50 0.09
N GLY A 258 3.37 -6.18 0.19
CA GLY A 258 4.46 -5.21 0.12
C GLY A 258 5.51 -5.35 1.24
N SER A 259 5.11 -5.85 2.40
CA SER A 259 6.01 -6.16 3.53
C SER A 259 6.33 -7.67 3.64
N CYS A 260 5.80 -8.49 2.72
CA CYS A 260 6.01 -9.93 2.75
C CYS A 260 7.42 -10.27 2.29
N GLN A 261 8.14 -11.07 3.08
CA GLN A 261 9.54 -11.40 2.83
C GLN A 261 9.88 -12.82 3.31
N PRO A 262 10.89 -13.48 2.71
CA PRO A 262 11.44 -14.72 3.26
C PRO A 262 11.93 -14.54 4.69
N PHE A 263 11.79 -15.58 5.51
CA PHE A 263 12.24 -15.53 6.90
C PHE A 263 13.73 -15.16 7.02
N GLY A 264 14.04 -14.23 7.92
CA GLY A 264 15.39 -13.73 8.17
C GLY A 264 15.85 -12.60 7.25
N GLU A 265 15.10 -12.28 6.19
CA GLU A 265 15.41 -11.14 5.32
C GLU A 265 15.05 -9.81 5.99
N LEU A 266 15.76 -8.75 5.60
CA LEU A 266 15.54 -7.41 6.13
C LEU A 266 14.27 -6.78 5.54
N LEU A 267 13.47 -6.16 6.42
CA LEU A 267 12.25 -5.46 6.03
C LEU A 267 12.56 -4.00 5.69
N GLN A 268 12.01 -3.55 4.56
CA GLN A 268 11.98 -2.12 4.20
C GLN A 268 10.76 -1.42 4.79
N THR A 269 9.66 -2.14 4.88
CA THR A 269 8.40 -1.73 5.50
C THR A 269 7.91 -2.88 6.37
N PHE A 270 7.24 -2.55 7.47
CA PHE A 270 6.68 -3.54 8.37
C PHE A 270 5.62 -2.90 9.24
N GLY A 271 4.65 -3.72 9.66
CA GLY A 271 3.74 -3.44 10.77
C GLY A 271 2.83 -2.23 10.59
N THR A 272 1.61 -2.38 11.06
CA THR A 272 0.71 -1.26 11.31
C THR A 272 0.65 -1.03 12.83
N PRO A 273 0.81 0.21 13.34
CA PRO A 273 0.75 0.49 14.77
C PRO A 273 -0.48 -0.15 15.44
N GLY A 274 -0.26 -0.88 16.54
CA GLY A 274 -1.29 -1.66 17.23
C GLY A 274 -1.46 -3.10 16.74
N TRP A 275 -0.89 -3.45 15.59
CA TRP A 275 -0.90 -4.80 15.01
C TRP A 275 0.42 -5.58 15.18
N HIS A 276 1.42 -4.96 15.83
CA HIS A 276 2.67 -5.59 16.29
C HIS A 276 3.00 -5.15 17.72
N GLU A 277 3.91 -5.88 18.39
CA GLU A 277 4.27 -5.64 19.80
C GLU A 277 5.35 -4.57 19.97
N GLU A 278 6.41 -4.70 19.17
CA GLU A 278 7.57 -3.82 19.12
C GLU A 278 7.99 -3.62 17.67
N ASP A 279 8.84 -2.64 17.39
CA ASP A 279 9.40 -2.44 16.04
C ASP A 279 10.38 -3.57 15.71
N PHE A 280 10.35 -4.05 14.47
CA PHE A 280 11.17 -5.16 14.00
C PHE A 280 11.69 -4.90 12.58
N TRP A 281 12.86 -5.45 12.25
CA TRP A 281 13.53 -5.18 10.96
C TRP A 281 13.85 -6.45 10.18
N THR A 282 13.47 -7.61 10.69
CA THR A 282 13.67 -8.92 10.07
C THR A 282 12.32 -9.61 9.88
N SER A 283 12.16 -10.32 8.78
CA SER A 283 10.95 -11.10 8.49
C SER A 283 10.90 -12.34 9.38
N GLU A 284 9.86 -12.46 10.21
CA GLU A 284 9.71 -13.57 11.15
C GLU A 284 8.24 -13.94 11.32
N LYS A 285 7.95 -15.24 11.39
CA LYS A 285 6.58 -15.74 11.56
C LYS A 285 5.96 -15.28 12.88
N GLU A 286 6.78 -14.98 13.89
CA GLU A 286 6.37 -14.53 15.20
C GLU A 286 5.56 -13.22 15.13
N HIS A 287 5.89 -12.34 14.18
CA HIS A 287 5.15 -11.11 13.92
C HIS A 287 3.73 -11.42 13.44
N ASP A 288 3.58 -12.30 12.45
CA ASP A 288 2.27 -12.74 11.96
C ASP A 288 1.46 -13.44 13.06
N LEU A 289 2.11 -14.26 13.89
CA LEU A 289 1.46 -14.94 15.02
C LEU A 289 0.95 -13.95 16.07
N PHE A 290 1.65 -12.85 16.31
CA PHE A 290 1.15 -11.78 17.16
C PHE A 290 -0.07 -11.10 16.53
N SER A 291 0.04 -10.69 15.27
CA SER A 291 -1.06 -10.03 14.55
C SER A 291 -2.29 -10.93 14.43
N LEU A 292 -2.13 -12.24 14.27
CA LEU A 292 -3.23 -13.21 14.31
C LEU A 292 -3.96 -13.23 15.66
N ARG A 293 -3.23 -13.16 16.79
CA ARG A 293 -3.87 -13.07 18.11
C ARG A 293 -4.67 -11.77 18.23
N ARG A 294 -4.09 -10.65 17.77
CA ARG A 294 -4.79 -9.36 17.72
C ARG A 294 -6.04 -9.39 16.85
N LEU A 295 -5.97 -10.04 15.69
CA LEU A 295 -7.11 -10.20 14.79
C LEU A 295 -8.23 -11.01 15.44
N ARG A 296 -7.91 -12.09 16.16
CA ARG A 296 -8.90 -12.88 16.91
C ARG A 296 -9.58 -12.05 18.00
N GLU A 297 -8.82 -11.24 18.71
CA GLU A 297 -9.38 -10.30 19.71
C GLU A 297 -10.31 -9.29 19.02
N TRP A 298 -9.85 -8.65 17.95
CA TRP A 298 -10.57 -7.65 17.19
C TRP A 298 -11.90 -8.16 16.62
N LEU A 299 -11.90 -9.34 15.99
CA LEU A 299 -13.11 -9.98 15.44
C LEU A 299 -14.19 -10.22 16.52
N ASN A 300 -13.77 -10.40 17.77
CA ASN A 300 -14.67 -10.70 18.88
C ASN A 300 -15.14 -9.48 19.66
N GLN A 301 -14.63 -8.28 19.35
CA GLN A 301 -15.13 -7.05 19.95
C GLN A 301 -16.60 -6.83 19.54
N GLU A 302 -17.42 -6.35 20.48
CA GLU A 302 -18.74 -5.84 20.14
C GLU A 302 -18.56 -4.47 19.48
N MET A 303 -18.83 -4.38 18.18
CA MET A 303 -18.92 -3.13 17.42
C MET A 303 -20.35 -2.62 17.32
#